data_AF-A0A8J7KDN7-F1
#
_entry.id   AF-A0A8J7KDN7-F1
#
_cell.length_a   1.000
_cell.length_b   1.000
_cell.length_c   1.000
_cell.angle_alpha   90.00
_cell.angle_beta   90.00
_cell.angle_gamma   90.00
#
_symmetry.space_group_name_H-M   'P 1'
#
loop_
_entity.id
_entity.type
_entity.pdbx_description
1 polymer ?
#
loop_
_entity_poly.entity_id
_entity_poly.type
_entity_poly.pdbx_seq_one_letter_code
_entity_poly.pdbx_strand_id
1 'polypeptide(L)'
;MKKILLSAIVLSSFAMLSCQSKTETKQTYTEIEDNGQQKVETVDTDETIVQNTDLPNEAQNFIKNNFGSETIQTVLKEANISGDEYKVQLGNGIKLEFDANGQWKDVKAEVANQSVGALFLPQVTRDYLTQNYPNIGIKSVERDTKGIDIDLLNNIDLKFDTNGNFLRID
;
A
#
# COMPACT_ATOMS: atom_id res chain seq x y z
N MET A 1 11.02 -63.57 55.73
CA MET A 1 10.67 -64.49 54.62
C MET A 1 10.85 -63.76 53.30
N LYS A 2 11.67 -64.32 52.38
CA LYS A 2 11.65 -64.20 50.89
C LYS A 2 11.74 -62.77 50.29
N LYS A 3 12.51 -62.38 49.26
CA LYS A 3 13.52 -62.87 48.27
C LYS A 3 14.10 -61.53 47.67
N ILE A 4 15.40 -61.29 47.38
CA ILE A 4 16.21 -61.76 46.21
C ILE A 4 15.46 -61.50 44.88
N LEU A 5 15.94 -60.86 43.80
CA LEU A 5 17.22 -60.32 43.30
C LEU A 5 16.96 -59.52 41.98
N LEU A 6 17.93 -58.67 41.62
CA LEU A 6 18.50 -58.36 40.27
C LEU A 6 17.75 -57.60 39.15
N SER A 7 18.52 -56.64 38.59
CA SER A 7 18.73 -56.32 37.16
C SER A 7 17.66 -55.51 36.41
N ALA A 8 17.96 -54.66 35.43
CA ALA A 8 19.16 -53.96 34.95
C ALA A 8 18.70 -53.01 33.82
N ILE A 9 19.61 -52.12 33.39
CA ILE A 9 19.72 -51.51 32.04
C ILE A 9 18.96 -50.20 31.76
N VAL A 10 19.81 -49.21 31.49
CA VAL A 10 19.64 -47.88 30.91
C VAL A 10 19.07 -47.96 29.50
N LEU A 11 18.09 -47.12 29.14
CA LEU A 11 17.92 -46.69 27.74
C LEU A 11 17.47 -45.22 27.64
N SER A 12 18.39 -44.45 27.07
CA SER A 12 18.22 -43.31 26.17
C SER A 12 17.15 -42.25 26.47
N SER A 13 17.69 -41.07 26.79
CA SER A 13 17.23 -39.75 26.38
C SER A 13 16.26 -39.72 25.20
N PHE A 14 15.10 -39.11 25.41
CA PHE A 14 14.48 -38.21 24.43
C PHE A 14 13.72 -37.16 25.22
N ALA A 15 14.42 -36.09 25.62
CA ALA A 15 13.73 -34.84 25.88
C ALA A 15 13.14 -34.45 24.53
N MET A 16 11.85 -34.70 24.33
CA MET A 16 11.15 -34.14 23.18
C MET A 16 11.20 -32.62 23.38
N LEU A 17 12.13 -31.99 22.67
CA LEU A 17 12.06 -30.58 22.35
C LEU A 17 10.77 -30.46 21.53
N SER A 18 9.66 -30.17 22.18
CA SER A 18 8.47 -29.76 21.48
C SER A 18 8.84 -28.46 20.80
N CYS A 19 9.11 -28.55 19.49
CA CYS A 19 9.13 -27.39 18.64
C CYS A 19 7.68 -26.91 18.62
N GLN A 20 7.30 -26.08 19.60
CA GLN A 20 6.13 -25.24 19.48
C GLN A 20 6.48 -24.26 18.37
N SER A 21 6.13 -24.60 17.13
CA SER A 21 6.00 -23.59 16.09
C SER A 21 5.03 -22.56 16.65
N LYS A 22 5.53 -21.38 17.02
CA LYS A 22 4.67 -20.24 17.31
C LYS A 22 3.80 -20.08 16.07
N THR A 23 2.50 -20.36 16.20
CA THR A 23 1.52 -19.96 15.21
C THR A 23 1.50 -18.43 15.27
N GLU A 24 2.29 -17.78 14.42
CA GLU A 24 2.17 -16.34 14.21
C GLU A 24 0.87 -16.14 13.45
N THR A 25 -0.17 -15.71 14.17
CA THR A 25 -1.40 -15.26 13.55
C THR A 25 -1.05 -14.02 12.74
N LYS A 26 -0.93 -14.17 11.41
CA LYS A 26 -0.72 -13.03 10.51
C LYS A 26 -1.85 -12.03 10.69
N GLN A 27 -1.51 -10.76 10.79
CA GLN A 27 -2.50 -9.69 10.81
C GLN A 27 -3.25 -9.67 9.48
N THR A 28 -4.48 -9.17 9.49
CA THR A 28 -5.33 -9.05 8.30
C THR A 28 -5.91 -7.65 8.20
N TYR A 29 -6.15 -7.17 6.99
CA TYR A 29 -6.85 -5.92 6.74
C TYR A 29 -7.94 -6.12 5.68
N THR A 30 -8.81 -5.12 5.53
CA THR A 30 -9.83 -5.11 4.47
C THR A 30 -9.33 -4.32 3.29
N GLU A 31 -9.16 -4.98 2.15
CA GLU A 31 -8.88 -4.38 0.87
C GLU A 31 -10.19 -4.10 0.12
N ILE A 32 -10.26 -2.95 -0.57
CA ILE A 32 -11.36 -2.66 -1.50
C ILE A 32 -10.89 -3.07 -2.89
N GLU A 33 -11.62 -3.98 -3.53
CA GLU A 33 -11.36 -4.48 -4.89
C GLU A 33 -11.95 -3.54 -5.96
N ASP A 34 -11.63 -3.81 -7.23
CA ASP A 34 -12.03 -3.02 -8.40
C ASP A 34 -13.54 -2.86 -8.57
N ASN A 35 -14.30 -3.87 -8.17
CA ASN A 35 -15.76 -3.90 -8.18
C ASN A 35 -16.37 -3.22 -6.93
N GLY A 36 -15.55 -2.65 -6.04
CA GLY A 36 -15.93 -2.01 -4.79
C GLY A 36 -16.23 -2.98 -3.64
N GLN A 37 -16.05 -4.29 -3.83
CA GLN A 37 -16.23 -5.28 -2.77
C GLN A 37 -15.06 -5.24 -1.79
N GLN A 38 -15.35 -5.62 -0.55
CA GLN A 38 -14.35 -5.75 0.50
C GLN A 38 -13.83 -7.18 0.53
N LYS A 39 -12.52 -7.34 0.49
CA LYS A 39 -11.82 -8.61 0.64
C LYS A 39 -10.90 -8.55 1.86
N VAL A 40 -10.83 -9.65 2.59
CA VAL A 40 -9.88 -9.78 3.71
C VAL A 40 -8.56 -10.28 3.15
N GLU A 41 -7.51 -9.49 3.33
CA GLU A 41 -6.14 -9.83 2.95
C GLU A 41 -5.27 -10.04 4.18
N THR A 42 -4.23 -10.86 4.03
CA THR A 42 -3.21 -11.03 5.05
C THR A 42 -2.10 -10.01 4.85
N VAL A 43 -1.64 -9.39 5.94
CA VAL A 43 -0.47 -8.50 5.93
C VAL A 43 0.77 -9.31 5.54
N ASP A 44 1.55 -8.76 4.61
CA ASP A 44 2.78 -9.36 4.15
C ASP A 44 3.87 -9.35 5.23
N THR A 45 4.93 -10.14 5.02
CA THR A 45 5.94 -10.39 6.07
C THR A 45 6.81 -9.18 6.39
N ASP A 46 6.93 -8.25 5.46
CA ASP A 46 7.65 -6.98 5.52
C ASP A 46 6.73 -5.78 5.77
N GLU A 47 5.43 -6.03 5.97
CA GLU A 47 4.44 -5.00 6.24
C GLU A 47 3.92 -5.06 7.67
N THR A 48 3.47 -3.90 8.16
CA THR A 48 2.82 -3.76 9.46
C THR A 48 1.67 -2.78 9.38
N ILE A 49 0.53 -3.09 10.02
CA ILE A 49 -0.56 -2.12 10.16
C ILE A 49 -0.15 -1.08 11.21
N VAL A 50 -0.22 0.20 10.84
CA VAL A 50 0.14 1.33 11.71
C VAL A 50 -1.03 2.31 11.84
N GLN A 51 -0.95 3.23 12.79
CA GLN A 51 -1.97 4.27 12.96
C GLN A 51 -1.78 5.39 11.93
N ASN A 52 -2.84 6.13 11.62
CA ASN A 52 -2.76 7.30 10.74
C ASN A 52 -1.77 8.35 11.26
N THR A 53 -1.57 8.41 12.58
CA THR A 53 -0.59 9.30 13.23
C THR A 53 0.86 8.88 13.02
N ASP A 54 1.09 7.64 12.56
CA ASP A 54 2.42 7.12 12.25
C ASP A 54 2.86 7.45 10.81
N LEU A 55 1.95 8.00 10.00
CA LEU A 55 2.30 8.60 8.70
C LEU A 55 3.18 9.83 8.91
N PRO A 56 4.18 10.09 8.05
CA PRO A 56 4.90 11.36 8.05
C PRO A 56 3.95 12.55 7.89
N ASN A 57 4.27 13.69 8.52
CA ASN A 57 3.43 14.89 8.50
C ASN A 57 3.06 15.34 7.09
N GLU A 58 3.97 15.17 6.13
CA GLU A 58 3.74 15.51 4.73
C GLU A 58 2.61 14.66 4.11
N ALA A 59 2.62 13.34 4.35
CA ALA A 59 1.57 12.44 3.88
C ALA A 59 0.22 12.77 4.52
N GLN A 60 0.20 13.06 5.82
CA GLN A 60 -1.03 13.48 6.51
C GLN A 60 -1.61 14.77 5.90
N ASN A 61 -0.75 15.75 5.61
CA ASN A 61 -1.16 16.99 4.95
C ASN A 61 -1.65 16.76 3.52
N PHE A 62 -0.98 15.89 2.77
CA PHE A 62 -1.37 15.52 1.42
C PHE A 62 -2.77 14.91 1.38
N ILE A 63 -3.04 13.93 2.25
CA ILE A 63 -4.36 13.29 2.35
C ILE A 63 -5.42 14.32 2.72
N LYS A 64 -5.16 15.15 3.74
CA LYS A 64 -6.10 16.18 4.19
C LYS A 64 -6.46 17.18 3.08
N ASN A 65 -5.47 17.63 2.30
CA ASN A 65 -5.67 18.67 1.31
C ASN A 65 -6.31 18.17 0.01
N ASN A 66 -6.10 16.90 -0.35
CA ASN A 66 -6.57 16.34 -1.62
C ASN A 66 -7.74 15.37 -1.48
N PHE A 67 -7.86 14.72 -0.32
CA PHE A 67 -8.84 13.66 -0.04
C PHE A 67 -9.51 13.84 1.33
N GLY A 68 -9.58 15.08 1.85
CA GLY A 68 -10.09 15.35 3.20
C GLY A 68 -11.57 15.02 3.44
N SER A 69 -12.34 14.71 2.40
CA SER A 69 -13.69 14.15 2.51
C SER A 69 -13.71 12.65 2.81
N GLU A 70 -12.59 11.97 2.55
CA GLU A 70 -12.47 10.52 2.64
C GLU A 70 -11.91 10.11 4.00
N THR A 71 -12.33 8.94 4.47
CA THR A 71 -11.75 8.31 5.65
C THR A 71 -10.51 7.50 5.28
N ILE A 72 -9.49 7.48 6.12
CA ILE A 72 -8.40 6.50 6.01
C ILE A 72 -8.91 5.19 6.59
N GLN A 73 -8.88 4.12 5.79
CA GLN A 73 -9.33 2.78 6.19
C GLN A 73 -8.17 1.95 6.75
N THR A 74 -7.04 1.93 6.05
CA THR A 74 -5.86 1.14 6.42
C THR A 74 -4.60 1.93 6.11
N VAL A 75 -3.60 1.83 6.99
CA VAL A 75 -2.22 2.25 6.72
C VAL A 75 -1.30 1.05 6.95
N LEU A 76 -0.56 0.68 5.92
CA LEU A 76 0.49 -0.32 5.97
C LEU A 76 1.83 0.40 5.89
N LYS A 77 2.75 0.05 6.78
CA LYS A 77 4.15 0.44 6.70
C LYS A 77 4.95 -0.76 6.22
N GLU A 78 5.58 -0.62 5.07
CA GLU A 78 6.43 -1.63 4.44
C GLU A 78 7.91 -1.27 4.66
N ALA A 79 8.68 -2.22 5.18
CA ALA A 79 10.10 -2.03 5.43
C ALA A 79 10.94 -2.45 4.20
N ASN A 80 11.39 -1.48 3.41
CA ASN A 80 12.23 -1.74 2.23
C ASN A 80 13.71 -1.39 2.47
N ILE A 81 14.61 -2.03 1.70
CA ILE A 81 16.06 -1.77 1.80
C ILE A 81 16.43 -0.32 1.43
N SER A 82 15.61 0.33 0.61
CA SER A 82 15.73 1.73 0.21
C SER A 82 15.10 2.73 1.19
N GLY A 83 14.52 2.25 2.29
CA GLY A 83 13.76 3.04 3.26
C GLY A 83 12.30 2.59 3.34
N ASP A 84 11.66 2.89 4.46
CA ASP A 84 10.25 2.53 4.68
C ASP A 84 9.33 3.18 3.63
N GLU A 85 8.26 2.47 3.26
CA GLU A 85 7.18 3.00 2.44
C GLU A 85 5.85 2.88 3.19
N TYR A 86 4.90 3.75 2.85
CA TYR A 86 3.58 3.77 3.46
C TYR A 86 2.52 3.60 2.37
N LYS A 87 1.71 2.54 2.50
CA LYS A 87 0.56 2.27 1.65
C LYS A 87 -0.71 2.62 2.41
N VAL A 88 -1.56 3.46 1.84
CA VAL A 88 -2.80 3.94 2.46
C VAL A 88 -3.98 3.58 1.58
N GLN A 89 -5.00 2.94 2.16
CA GLN A 89 -6.29 2.77 1.49
C GLN A 89 -7.31 3.71 2.13
N LEU A 90 -7.97 4.51 1.29
CA LEU A 90 -9.09 5.36 1.67
C LEU A 90 -10.41 4.59 1.61
N GLY A 91 -11.42 5.04 2.35
CA GLY A 91 -12.73 4.38 2.46
C GLY A 91 -13.52 4.31 1.14
N ASN A 92 -13.12 5.09 0.13
CA ASN A 92 -13.68 5.05 -1.22
C ASN A 92 -12.87 4.19 -2.20
N GLY A 93 -11.84 3.48 -1.75
CA GLY A 93 -11.01 2.60 -2.57
C GLY A 93 -9.83 3.27 -3.28
N ILE A 94 -9.59 4.57 -3.07
CA ILE A 94 -8.34 5.20 -3.54
C ILE A 94 -7.18 4.68 -2.68
N LYS A 95 -6.12 4.22 -3.35
CA LYS A 95 -4.87 3.77 -2.76
C LYS A 95 -3.79 4.83 -3.00
N LEU A 96 -2.99 5.10 -1.98
CA LEU A 96 -1.91 6.08 -1.99
C LEU A 96 -0.62 5.40 -1.51
N GLU A 97 0.48 5.67 -2.17
CA GLU A 97 1.81 5.26 -1.73
C GLU A 97 2.67 6.48 -1.41
N PHE A 98 3.40 6.43 -0.32
CA PHE A 98 4.33 7.47 0.11
C PHE A 98 5.70 6.89 0.44
N ASP A 99 6.74 7.67 0.17
CA ASP A 99 8.08 7.37 0.67
C ASP A 99 8.21 7.58 2.20
N ALA A 100 9.37 7.26 2.74
CA ALA A 100 9.69 7.43 4.16
C ALA A 100 9.52 8.87 4.69
N ASN A 101 9.57 9.89 3.81
CA ASN A 101 9.41 11.29 4.16
C ASN A 101 7.96 11.78 4.00
N GLY A 102 7.06 10.95 3.48
CA GLY A 102 5.68 11.28 3.19
C GLY A 102 5.47 11.96 1.84
N GLN A 103 6.45 11.90 0.93
CA GLN A 103 6.27 12.33 -0.44
C GLN A 103 5.47 11.26 -1.19
N TRP A 104 4.37 11.66 -1.82
CA TRP A 104 3.55 10.72 -2.58
C TRP A 104 4.32 10.17 -3.79
N LYS A 105 4.08 8.89 -4.08
CA LYS A 105 4.66 8.14 -5.20
C LYS A 105 3.57 7.69 -6.18
N ASP A 106 2.48 7.13 -5.65
CA ASP A 106 1.34 6.66 -6.44
C ASP A 106 0.03 7.13 -5.80
N VAL A 107 -0.94 7.46 -6.66
CA VAL A 107 -2.33 7.76 -6.33
C VAL A 107 -3.21 7.02 -7.34
N LYS A 108 -3.86 5.95 -6.90
CA LYS A 108 -4.63 5.05 -7.78
C LYS A 108 -6.06 4.88 -7.29
N ALA A 109 -7.02 5.03 -8.19
CA ALA A 109 -8.39 4.58 -7.96
C ALA A 109 -8.48 3.07 -8.24
N GLU A 110 -8.70 2.27 -7.19
CA GLU A 110 -8.91 0.83 -7.38
C GLU A 110 -10.27 0.56 -8.02
N VAL A 111 -11.32 1.27 -7.57
CA VAL A 111 -12.69 1.05 -8.03
C VAL A 111 -12.86 1.49 -9.50
N ALA A 112 -13.46 0.62 -10.32
CA ALA A 112 -13.63 0.86 -11.74
C ALA A 112 -14.41 2.14 -12.04
N ASN A 113 -13.92 2.93 -13.01
CA ASN A 113 -14.47 4.20 -13.46
C ASN A 113 -14.45 5.35 -12.41
N GLN A 114 -13.78 5.16 -11.27
CA GLN A 114 -13.50 6.23 -10.31
C GLN A 114 -12.32 7.09 -10.79
N SER A 115 -12.36 8.38 -10.49
CA SER A 115 -11.25 9.31 -10.76
C SER A 115 -10.59 9.74 -9.47
N VAL A 116 -9.26 9.82 -9.45
CA VAL A 116 -8.49 10.34 -8.30
C VAL A 116 -8.47 11.88 -8.22
N GLY A 117 -8.94 12.55 -9.28
CA GLY A 117 -8.83 14.00 -9.41
C GLY A 117 -7.41 14.46 -9.74
N ALA A 118 -7.22 15.77 -9.91
CA ALA A 118 -5.97 16.32 -10.45
C ALA A 118 -5.31 17.37 -9.54
N LEU A 119 -5.90 17.68 -8.38
CA LEU A 119 -5.53 18.87 -7.59
C LEU A 119 -4.06 18.88 -7.15
N PHE A 120 -3.51 17.70 -6.87
CA PHE A 120 -2.12 17.52 -6.43
C PHE A 120 -1.08 17.57 -7.56
N LEU A 121 -1.51 17.56 -8.83
CA LEU A 121 -0.62 17.67 -9.98
C LEU A 121 -0.14 19.11 -10.20
N PRO A 122 1.02 19.34 -10.87
CA PRO A 122 1.43 20.67 -11.32
C PRO A 122 0.36 21.35 -12.18
N GLN A 123 0.24 22.68 -12.10
CA GLN A 123 -0.77 23.43 -12.87
C GLN A 123 -0.65 23.17 -14.38
N VAL A 124 0.57 23.15 -14.93
CA VAL A 124 0.81 22.88 -16.36
C VAL A 124 0.26 21.52 -16.80
N THR A 125 0.34 20.51 -15.93
CA THR A 125 -0.22 19.18 -16.19
C THR A 125 -1.74 19.22 -16.17
N ARG A 126 -2.36 19.90 -15.19
CA ARG A 126 -3.81 20.07 -15.12
C ARG A 126 -4.38 20.81 -16.34
N ASP A 127 -3.67 21.84 -16.81
CA ASP A 127 -4.06 22.59 -18.00
C ASP A 127 -4.02 21.70 -19.25
N TYR A 128 -2.96 20.90 -19.39
CA TYR A 128 -2.85 19.92 -20.48
C TYR A 128 -4.01 18.91 -20.46
N LEU A 129 -4.33 18.33 -19.30
CA LEU A 129 -5.43 17.38 -19.15
C LEU A 129 -6.78 18.02 -19.48
N THR A 130 -7.02 19.24 -19.00
CA THR A 130 -8.28 19.96 -19.26
C THR A 130 -8.43 20.30 -20.75
N GLN A 131 -7.33 20.65 -21.43
CA GLN A 131 -7.36 21.01 -22.85
C GLN A 131 -7.53 19.79 -23.76
N ASN A 132 -6.86 18.68 -23.46
CA ASN A 132 -6.76 17.53 -24.37
C ASN A 132 -7.71 16.39 -23.99
N TYR A 133 -8.09 16.29 -22.71
CA TYR A 133 -8.91 15.21 -22.15
C TYR A 133 -10.01 15.73 -21.20
N PRO A 134 -10.81 16.75 -21.58
CA PRO A 134 -11.71 17.48 -20.66
C PRO A 134 -12.78 16.63 -19.96
N ASN A 135 -13.12 15.47 -20.52
CA ASN A 135 -14.21 14.60 -20.03
C ASN A 135 -13.70 13.20 -19.61
N ILE A 136 -12.39 13.04 -19.46
CA ILE A 136 -11.78 11.76 -19.08
C ILE A 136 -11.19 11.91 -17.68
N GLY A 137 -11.60 11.01 -16.77
CA GLY A 137 -11.05 10.95 -15.43
C GLY A 137 -9.65 10.32 -15.40
N ILE A 138 -8.95 10.52 -14.29
CA ILE A 138 -7.62 9.96 -14.06
C ILE A 138 -7.76 8.72 -13.19
N LYS A 139 -7.25 7.59 -13.67
CA LYS A 139 -7.26 6.32 -12.96
C LYS A 139 -6.10 6.24 -11.96
N SER A 140 -4.89 6.52 -12.42
CA SER A 140 -3.66 6.44 -11.64
C SER A 140 -2.73 7.60 -11.97
N VAL A 141 -1.95 8.01 -10.98
CA VAL A 141 -0.82 8.92 -11.15
C VAL A 141 0.37 8.35 -10.40
N GLU A 142 1.41 7.96 -11.13
CA GLU A 142 2.71 7.60 -10.57
C GLU A 142 3.70 8.75 -10.76
N ARG A 143 4.57 8.98 -9.78
CA ARG A 143 5.66 9.93 -9.83
C ARG A 143 6.94 9.31 -9.32
N ASP A 144 7.97 9.41 -10.15
CA ASP A 144 9.32 8.96 -9.81
C ASP A 144 10.37 10.02 -10.21
N THR A 145 11.64 9.62 -10.19
CA THR A 145 12.75 10.51 -10.60
C THR A 145 12.78 10.84 -12.09
N LYS A 146 12.04 10.12 -12.92
CA LYS A 146 12.00 10.31 -14.39
C LYS A 146 10.85 11.21 -14.80
N GLY A 147 9.76 11.25 -14.05
CA GLY A 147 8.64 12.11 -14.38
C GLY A 147 7.34 11.75 -13.67
N ILE A 148 6.24 12.08 -14.34
CA ILE A 148 4.89 11.77 -13.90
C ILE A 148 4.21 10.96 -15.00
N ASP A 149 3.64 9.83 -14.60
CA ASP A 149 2.90 8.93 -15.47
C ASP A 149 1.43 8.99 -15.05
N ILE A 150 0.54 9.24 -16.00
CA ILE A 150 -0.90 9.41 -15.75
C ILE A 150 -1.67 8.45 -16.64
N ASP A 151 -2.39 7.52 -16.02
CA ASP A 151 -3.29 6.63 -16.74
C ASP A 151 -4.70 7.21 -16.69
N LEU A 152 -5.31 7.37 -17.85
CA LEU A 152 -6.67 7.86 -17.99
C LEU A 152 -7.68 6.71 -17.98
N LEU A 153 -8.92 7.01 -17.60
CA LEU A 153 -10.01 6.02 -17.57
C LEU A 153 -10.35 5.38 -18.93
N ASN A 154 -9.89 5.97 -20.04
CA ASN A 154 -10.03 5.42 -21.38
C ASN A 154 -8.81 4.60 -21.84
N ASN A 155 -7.92 4.21 -20.91
CA ASN A 155 -6.71 3.43 -21.15
C ASN A 155 -5.67 4.15 -22.04
N ILE A 156 -5.63 5.48 -21.94
CA ILE A 156 -4.54 6.28 -22.51
C ILE A 156 -3.56 6.59 -21.40
N ASP A 157 -2.29 6.28 -21.63
CA ASP A 157 -1.22 6.52 -20.68
C ASP A 157 -0.39 7.71 -21.15
N LEU A 158 -0.23 8.70 -20.27
CA LEU A 158 0.43 9.95 -20.56
C LEU A 158 1.73 10.07 -19.76
N LYS A 159 2.81 10.42 -20.43
CA LYS A 159 4.12 10.63 -19.81
C LYS A 159 4.43 12.12 -19.78
N PHE A 160 4.83 12.61 -18.61
CA PHE A 160 5.23 14.00 -18.37
C PHE A 160 6.65 14.03 -17.79
N ASP A 161 7.37 15.13 -18.02
CA ASP A 161 8.63 15.36 -17.33
C ASP A 161 8.42 15.69 -15.84
N THR A 162 9.52 15.82 -15.09
CA THR A 162 9.50 16.15 -13.66
C THR A 162 8.93 17.53 -13.34
N ASN A 163 8.84 18.43 -14.32
CA ASN A 163 8.20 19.75 -14.18
C ASN A 163 6.70 19.71 -14.55
N GLY A 164 6.19 18.56 -15.01
CA GLY A 164 4.81 18.36 -15.42
C GLY A 164 4.53 18.72 -16.88
N ASN A 165 5.56 18.95 -17.73
CA ASN A 165 5.37 19.19 -19.15
C ASN A 165 5.11 17.86 -19.88
N PHE A 166 4.10 17.86 -20.75
CA PHE A 166 3.75 16.68 -21.54
C PHE A 166 4.92 16.25 -22.46
N LEU A 167 5.19 14.95 -22.49
CA LEU A 167 6.21 14.35 -23.35
C LEU A 167 5.59 13.54 -24.49
N ARG A 168 4.78 12.53 -24.15
CA ARG A 168 4.18 11.60 -25.11
C ARG A 168 3.02 10.80 -24.51
N ILE A 169 2.30 10.13 -25.41
CA ILE A 169 1.40 9.02 -25.08
C ILE A 169 2.22 7.72 -25.18
N ASP A 170 1.96 6.75 -24.29
CA ASP A 170 2.54 5.38 -24.35
C ASP A 170 1.61 4.40 -25.08
#